data_AF-A0A2E0MF33-F1
#
_entry.id   AF-A0A2E0MF33-F1
#
_cell.length_a   1.000
_cell.length_b   1.000
_cell.length_c   1.000
_cell.angle_alpha   90.00
_cell.angle_beta   90.00
_cell.angle_gamma   90.00
#
_symmetry.space_group_name_H-M   'P 1'
#
loop_
_entity.id
_entity.type
_entity.pdbx_description
1 polymer ?
#
loop_
_entity_poly.entity_id
_entity_poly.type
_entity_poly.pdbx_seq_one_letter_code
_entity_poly.pdbx_strand_id
1 'polypeptide(L)'
;MNFFLNKKGVLLVVCIVILSAFNKTLFAQTCPSSQNQSQWPTHSNWFFGQAQMMNFGATGTGAPSVSTKVGPGSPYPAYESCASASDEDGNLVIYTNGVKLWNGNGEEVHVGPTSGASQRLKAGAENPTGNTGSAVQGVLITKHPLNDNDYYIFTTDDAIGGINGITYGFNYSIYSKADDTCSAPQRIGAFRATEQVSATFHKNGLDIWVVTHEAIIDAATKNYHSYLLECSGLNTTPVVSDVGFNVRSRTQFTNWAGNLVNASEFSNERGAIEFQQNATLETTIKA
;
A
#
# COMPACT_ATOMS: atom_id res chain seq x y z
N MET A 1 -32.17 -39.46 48.84
CA MET A 1 -31.77 -39.60 47.42
C MET A 1 -32.07 -38.35 46.56
N ASN A 2 -32.39 -37.18 47.13
CA ASN A 2 -32.76 -35.98 46.36
C ASN A 2 -31.80 -34.76 46.48
N PHE A 3 -30.73 -34.85 47.26
CA PHE A 3 -29.83 -33.70 47.48
C PHE A 3 -28.74 -33.55 46.39
N PHE A 4 -28.41 -34.64 45.68
CA PHE A 4 -27.34 -34.64 44.66
C PHE A 4 -27.84 -34.34 43.24
N LEU A 5 -29.13 -34.48 42.96
CA LEU A 5 -29.73 -34.16 41.65
C LEU A 5 -29.82 -32.64 41.42
N ASN A 6 -30.07 -31.86 42.48
CA ASN A 6 -30.29 -30.42 42.38
C ASN A 6 -28.99 -29.64 42.05
N LYS A 7 -27.82 -30.13 42.49
CA LYS A 7 -26.51 -29.49 42.20
C LYS A 7 -26.05 -29.68 40.75
N LYS A 8 -26.41 -30.80 40.11
CA LYS A 8 -26.06 -31.07 38.70
C LYS A 8 -26.82 -30.16 37.73
N GLY A 9 -28.09 -29.88 38.02
CA GLY A 9 -28.89 -28.93 37.24
C GLY A 9 -28.36 -27.51 37.33
N VAL A 10 -28.00 -27.05 38.54
CA VAL A 10 -27.40 -25.72 38.75
C VAL A 10 -26.04 -25.59 38.06
N LEU A 11 -25.18 -26.62 38.14
CA LEU A 11 -23.88 -26.61 37.46
C LEU A 11 -24.02 -26.56 35.94
N LEU A 12 -24.95 -27.35 35.37
CA LEU A 12 -25.22 -27.34 33.93
C LEU A 12 -25.72 -25.97 33.45
N VAL A 13 -26.64 -25.34 34.19
CA VAL A 13 -27.16 -24.00 33.86
C VAL A 13 -26.06 -22.94 33.98
N VAL A 14 -25.21 -23.00 35.01
CA VAL A 14 -24.05 -22.10 35.14
C VAL A 14 -23.06 -22.29 33.98
N CYS A 15 -22.78 -23.52 33.56
CA CYS A 15 -21.93 -23.78 32.39
C CYS A 15 -22.55 -23.25 31.09
N ILE A 16 -23.86 -23.39 30.88
CA ILE A 16 -24.56 -22.86 29.70
C ILE A 16 -24.54 -21.33 29.71
N VAL A 17 -24.77 -20.69 30.87
CA VAL A 17 -24.73 -19.24 31.02
C VAL A 17 -23.32 -18.72 30.76
N ILE A 18 -22.27 -19.37 31.29
CA ILE A 18 -20.87 -19.02 31.00
C ILE A 18 -20.58 -19.19 29.50
N LEU A 19 -20.96 -20.31 28.87
CA LEU A 19 -20.77 -20.50 27.43
C LEU A 19 -21.51 -19.44 26.60
N SER A 20 -22.72 -19.02 27.02
CA SER A 20 -23.49 -17.99 26.32
C SER A 20 -23.02 -16.56 26.57
N ALA A 21 -22.52 -16.26 27.78
CA ALA A 21 -22.03 -14.93 28.18
C ALA A 21 -20.58 -14.68 27.74
N PHE A 22 -19.81 -15.75 27.51
CA PHE A 22 -18.46 -15.70 26.95
C PHE A 22 -18.37 -16.23 25.52
N ASN A 23 -19.51 -16.34 24.81
CA ASN A 23 -19.54 -16.43 23.36
C ASN A 23 -19.11 -15.06 22.78
N LYS A 24 -17.84 -14.72 22.93
CA LYS A 24 -17.19 -13.88 21.94
C LYS A 24 -17.29 -14.68 20.65
N THR A 25 -17.97 -14.16 19.65
CA THR A 25 -17.76 -14.59 18.27
C THR A 25 -16.28 -14.38 17.96
N LEU A 26 -15.48 -15.40 18.25
CA LEU A 26 -14.15 -15.54 17.72
C LEU A 26 -14.37 -15.77 16.23
N PHE A 27 -14.23 -14.70 15.44
CA PHE A 27 -13.92 -14.86 14.04
C PHE A 27 -12.55 -15.55 14.01
N ALA A 28 -12.58 -16.89 13.94
CA ALA A 28 -11.40 -17.64 13.57
C ALA A 28 -11.01 -17.12 12.19
N GLN A 29 -9.84 -16.48 12.11
CA GLN A 29 -9.28 -16.06 10.83
C GLN A 29 -9.25 -17.29 9.92
N THR A 30 -9.80 -17.17 8.71
CA THR A 30 -9.92 -18.29 7.77
C THR A 30 -8.57 -18.79 7.25
N CYS A 31 -7.47 -18.16 7.67
CA CYS A 31 -6.15 -18.36 7.11
C CYS A 31 -5.14 -18.78 8.19
N PRO A 32 -4.23 -19.70 7.84
CA PRO A 32 -3.27 -20.24 8.78
C PRO A 32 -2.32 -19.15 9.27
N SER A 33 -2.07 -19.10 10.59
CA SER A 33 -1.01 -18.26 11.15
C SER A 33 0.34 -18.87 10.79
N SER A 34 0.95 -18.39 9.72
CA SER A 34 2.39 -18.54 9.50
C SER A 34 3.02 -17.19 9.84
N GLN A 35 4.12 -17.21 10.61
CA GLN A 35 4.96 -16.04 10.92
C GLN A 35 6.38 -16.22 10.39
N ASN A 36 6.52 -16.97 9.29
CA ASN A 36 7.82 -17.22 8.71
C ASN A 36 8.39 -15.92 8.13
N GLN A 37 9.64 -15.64 8.47
CA GLN A 37 10.40 -14.48 7.96
C GLN A 37 10.45 -14.45 6.41
N SER A 38 10.18 -15.57 5.75
CA SER A 38 10.00 -15.73 4.29
C SER A 38 8.72 -15.10 3.73
N GLN A 39 7.86 -14.51 4.56
CA GLN A 39 6.61 -13.90 4.11
C GLN A 39 6.79 -12.50 3.51
N TRP A 40 7.99 -11.92 3.66
CA TRP A 40 8.34 -10.70 2.96
C TRP A 40 9.65 -10.87 2.18
N PRO A 41 9.75 -10.22 1.01
CA PRO A 41 10.99 -10.11 0.26
C PRO A 41 12.15 -9.77 1.19
N THR A 42 13.34 -10.27 0.93
CA THR A 42 14.55 -9.86 1.67
C THR A 42 14.92 -8.38 1.52
N HIS A 43 14.05 -7.54 0.91
CA HIS A 43 14.26 -6.14 0.55
C HIS A 43 15.65 -5.89 -0.05
N SER A 44 16.18 -6.90 -0.75
CA SER A 44 17.58 -6.96 -1.18
C SER A 44 17.88 -6.01 -2.32
N ASN A 45 16.88 -5.62 -3.12
CA ASN A 45 17.04 -4.78 -4.30
C ASN A 45 16.31 -3.45 -4.08
N TRP A 46 17.08 -2.37 -4.03
CA TRP A 46 16.58 -1.00 -3.92
C TRP A 46 16.71 -0.33 -5.28
N PHE A 47 15.62 0.24 -5.77
CA PHE A 47 15.59 1.00 -7.01
C PHE A 47 15.57 2.49 -6.75
N PHE A 48 16.18 3.23 -7.65
CA PHE A 48 16.22 4.68 -7.65
C PHE A 48 15.94 5.22 -9.07
N GLY A 49 15.77 6.54 -9.16
CA GLY A 49 15.59 7.22 -10.44
C GLY A 49 16.70 6.87 -11.45
N GLN A 50 16.37 7.00 -12.74
CA GLN A 50 17.27 6.63 -13.85
C GLN A 50 17.71 5.16 -13.82
N ALA A 51 16.85 4.29 -13.29
CA ALA A 51 17.02 2.84 -13.32
C ALA A 51 18.28 2.34 -12.59
N GLN A 52 18.75 3.14 -11.62
CA GLN A 52 19.84 2.79 -10.73
C GLN A 52 19.33 1.79 -9.69
N MET A 53 20.13 0.77 -9.40
CA MET A 53 19.83 -0.26 -8.42
C MET A 53 20.98 -0.38 -7.42
N MET A 54 20.63 -0.49 -6.14
CA MET A 54 21.52 -1.02 -5.11
C MET A 54 21.03 -2.40 -4.67
N ASN A 55 21.95 -3.37 -4.63
CA ASN A 55 21.67 -4.72 -4.13
C ASN A 55 22.48 -4.98 -2.85
N PHE A 56 21.78 -5.40 -1.79
CA PHE A 56 22.33 -5.67 -0.45
C PHE A 56 22.62 -7.16 -0.17
N GLY A 57 22.35 -8.03 -1.16
CA GLY A 57 22.42 -9.48 -1.05
C GLY A 57 21.29 -10.07 -0.19
N ALA A 58 20.92 -11.33 -0.44
CA ALA A 58 19.80 -12.02 0.21
C ALA A 58 19.86 -12.02 1.75
N THR A 59 21.07 -11.98 2.32
CA THR A 59 21.28 -11.98 3.77
C THR A 59 21.28 -10.58 4.39
N GLY A 60 21.30 -9.50 3.59
CA GLY A 60 21.34 -8.11 4.05
C GLY A 60 22.64 -7.70 4.79
N THR A 61 23.64 -8.58 4.87
CA THR A 61 24.90 -8.36 5.60
C THR A 61 26.10 -8.08 4.68
N GLY A 62 25.89 -8.07 3.36
CA GLY A 62 26.93 -7.78 2.39
C GLY A 62 27.16 -6.28 2.20
N ALA A 63 28.31 -5.89 1.64
CA ALA A 63 28.48 -4.54 1.12
C ALA A 63 27.50 -4.34 -0.06
N PRO A 64 26.81 -3.20 -0.16
CA PRO A 64 25.91 -2.96 -1.26
C PRO A 64 26.68 -2.91 -2.58
N SER A 65 26.12 -3.52 -3.61
CA SER A 65 26.58 -3.40 -4.99
C SER A 65 25.66 -2.45 -5.76
N VAL A 66 26.25 -1.61 -6.61
CA VAL A 66 25.50 -0.67 -7.45
C VAL A 66 25.52 -1.17 -8.88
N SER A 67 24.35 -1.18 -9.52
CA SER A 67 24.20 -1.53 -10.93
C SER A 67 23.11 -0.69 -11.58
N THR A 68 22.99 -0.76 -12.89
CA THR A 68 21.81 -0.27 -13.60
C THR A 68 21.01 -1.46 -14.10
N LYS A 69 19.71 -1.37 -13.93
CA LYS A 69 18.77 -2.29 -14.55
C LYS A 69 18.01 -1.45 -15.55
N VAL A 70 18.07 -1.82 -16.83
CA VAL A 70 17.75 -1.01 -18.02
C VAL A 70 18.85 -0.02 -18.44
N GLY A 71 19.25 -0.09 -19.72
CA GLY A 71 20.47 0.52 -20.25
C GLY A 71 20.37 2.01 -20.62
N PRO A 72 21.48 2.61 -21.13
CA PRO A 72 21.49 3.99 -21.60
C PRO A 72 20.41 4.23 -22.67
N GLY A 73 19.54 5.23 -22.45
CA GLY A 73 18.39 5.51 -23.32
C GLY A 73 17.10 4.77 -22.94
N SER A 74 17.08 4.04 -21.83
CA SER A 74 15.87 3.43 -21.29
C SER A 74 14.81 4.47 -20.93
N PRO A 75 13.52 4.25 -21.29
CA PRO A 75 12.41 5.09 -20.88
C PRO A 75 12.00 4.82 -19.42
N TYR A 76 12.96 4.73 -18.49
CA TYR A 76 12.71 4.74 -17.05
C TYR A 76 13.02 6.11 -16.44
N PRO A 77 12.17 7.11 -16.65
CA PRO A 77 12.19 8.30 -15.84
C PRO A 77 11.31 8.05 -14.58
N ALA A 78 11.84 8.48 -13.45
CA ALA A 78 11.18 8.44 -12.14
C ALA A 78 11.64 9.68 -11.39
N TYR A 79 10.77 10.69 -11.33
CA TYR A 79 11.10 12.00 -10.77
C TYR A 79 11.07 12.00 -9.23
N GLU A 80 10.03 11.41 -8.63
CA GLU A 80 9.84 11.44 -7.18
C GLU A 80 9.67 10.05 -6.52
N SER A 81 9.10 9.06 -7.21
CA SER A 81 8.95 7.72 -6.63
C SER A 81 9.26 6.57 -7.58
N CYS A 82 9.64 5.46 -6.98
CA CYS A 82 9.77 4.15 -7.58
C CYS A 82 9.62 3.10 -6.48
N ALA A 83 9.34 1.86 -6.88
CA ALA A 83 9.32 0.73 -5.98
C ALA A 83 9.91 -0.50 -6.65
N SER A 84 10.49 -1.38 -5.83
CA SER A 84 10.98 -2.69 -6.24
C SER A 84 10.59 -3.73 -5.19
N ALA A 85 10.43 -4.97 -5.64
CA ALA A 85 10.25 -6.12 -4.77
C ALA A 85 11.25 -7.21 -5.12
N SER A 86 11.76 -7.87 -4.08
CA SER A 86 12.54 -9.09 -4.22
C SER A 86 11.69 -10.33 -3.92
N ASP A 87 12.23 -11.52 -4.13
CA ASP A 87 11.71 -12.75 -3.53
C ASP A 87 12.47 -13.10 -2.23
N GLU A 88 12.16 -14.26 -1.69
CA GLU A 88 12.74 -14.85 -0.48
C GLU A 88 14.24 -15.14 -0.64
N ASP A 89 14.67 -15.39 -1.87
CA ASP A 89 16.06 -15.66 -2.22
C ASP A 89 16.82 -14.37 -2.53
N GLY A 90 16.16 -13.21 -2.48
CA GLY A 90 16.74 -11.89 -2.75
C GLY A 90 16.92 -11.55 -4.21
N ASN A 91 16.33 -12.32 -5.12
CA ASN A 91 16.26 -11.97 -6.53
C ASN A 91 15.30 -10.81 -6.73
N LEU A 92 15.59 -9.92 -7.67
CA LEU A 92 14.64 -8.88 -8.08
C LEU A 92 13.47 -9.56 -8.80
N VAL A 93 12.24 -9.27 -8.38
CA VAL A 93 11.02 -9.81 -8.99
C VAL A 93 10.37 -8.79 -9.90
N ILE A 94 10.12 -7.59 -9.38
CA ILE A 94 9.52 -6.48 -10.12
C ILE A 94 10.06 -5.15 -9.66
N TYR A 95 9.97 -4.17 -10.55
CA TYR A 95 10.18 -2.77 -10.23
C TYR A 95 9.35 -1.86 -11.13
N THR A 96 9.08 -0.66 -10.65
CA THR A 96 8.16 0.27 -11.31
C THR A 96 8.50 1.72 -10.96
N ASN A 97 8.13 2.63 -11.86
CA ASN A 97 8.09 4.07 -11.62
C ASN A 97 6.65 4.55 -11.29
N GLY A 98 5.76 3.65 -10.86
CA GLY A 98 4.34 3.95 -10.59
C GLY A 98 3.47 4.09 -11.85
N VAL A 99 4.07 4.02 -13.04
CA VAL A 99 3.38 4.22 -14.32
C VAL A 99 3.51 2.99 -15.21
N LYS A 100 4.73 2.52 -15.40
CA LYS A 100 5.09 1.31 -16.12
C LYS A 100 5.70 0.31 -15.14
N LEU A 101 5.62 -0.97 -15.48
CA LEU A 101 6.08 -2.07 -14.65
C LEU A 101 7.11 -2.89 -15.43
N TRP A 102 8.16 -3.34 -14.77
CA TRP A 102 9.16 -4.22 -15.35
C TRP A 102 9.41 -5.42 -14.45
N ASN A 103 9.68 -6.57 -15.05
CA ASN A 103 10.04 -7.78 -14.35
C ASN A 103 11.52 -7.78 -13.95
N GLY A 104 11.95 -8.80 -13.18
CA GLY A 104 13.33 -8.97 -12.70
C GLY A 104 14.39 -9.04 -13.80
N ASN A 105 14.01 -9.34 -15.04
CA ASN A 105 14.91 -9.40 -16.20
C ASN A 105 15.05 -8.04 -16.89
N GLY A 106 14.20 -7.08 -16.55
CA GLY A 106 14.15 -5.74 -17.13
C GLY A 106 13.25 -5.61 -18.35
N GLU A 107 12.34 -6.55 -18.54
CA GLU A 107 11.34 -6.55 -19.60
C GLU A 107 10.09 -5.82 -19.09
N GLU A 108 9.49 -4.95 -19.93
CA GLU A 108 8.25 -4.24 -19.57
C GLU A 108 7.09 -5.23 -19.50
N VAL A 109 6.39 -5.26 -18.35
CA VAL A 109 5.27 -6.16 -18.09
C VAL A 109 3.99 -5.58 -18.70
N HIS A 110 3.20 -6.44 -19.35
CA HIS A 110 1.89 -6.06 -19.86
C HIS A 110 0.89 -5.87 -18.72
N VAL A 111 0.27 -4.69 -18.63
CA VAL A 111 -0.71 -4.36 -17.59
C VAL A 111 -2.12 -4.41 -18.17
N GLY A 112 -3.00 -5.20 -17.54
CA GLY A 112 -4.39 -5.36 -17.96
C GLY A 112 -4.62 -6.55 -18.91
N PRO A 113 -5.77 -6.59 -19.61
CA PRO A 113 -6.12 -7.73 -20.47
C PRO A 113 -5.07 -7.97 -21.55
N THR A 114 -4.68 -9.23 -21.75
CA THR A 114 -3.70 -9.64 -22.77
C THR A 114 -4.19 -9.37 -24.20
N SER A 115 -5.51 -9.37 -24.41
CA SER A 115 -6.14 -8.94 -25.66
C SER A 115 -6.32 -7.41 -25.68
N GLY A 116 -5.25 -6.66 -25.97
CA GLY A 116 -5.33 -5.21 -26.09
C GLY A 116 -3.98 -4.51 -25.95
N ALA A 117 -4.00 -3.18 -25.99
CA ALA A 117 -2.83 -2.38 -25.64
C ALA A 117 -2.58 -2.47 -24.12
N SER A 118 -1.30 -2.56 -23.73
CA SER A 118 -0.90 -2.49 -22.33
C SER A 118 -1.42 -1.20 -21.71
N GLN A 119 -1.98 -1.31 -20.50
CA GLN A 119 -2.38 -0.17 -19.69
C GLN A 119 -1.18 0.35 -18.88
N ARG A 120 -1.44 1.36 -18.06
CA ARG A 120 -0.46 1.93 -17.11
C ARG A 120 -1.03 1.77 -15.71
N LEU A 121 -0.15 1.67 -14.71
CA LEU A 121 -0.53 1.57 -13.29
C LEU A 121 -1.24 2.83 -12.74
N LYS A 122 -1.30 3.90 -13.53
CA LYS A 122 -1.96 5.22 -13.33
C LYS A 122 -1.01 6.34 -12.89
N ALA A 123 -0.86 6.58 -11.60
CA ALA A 123 -0.11 7.71 -11.04
C ALA A 123 0.92 7.22 -10.02
N GLY A 124 1.93 8.02 -9.73
CA GLY A 124 2.93 7.65 -8.73
C GLY A 124 4.27 8.38 -8.89
N ALA A 125 4.77 8.60 -10.09
CA ALA A 125 6.01 9.38 -10.27
C ALA A 125 5.98 10.34 -11.46
N GLU A 126 5.07 10.12 -12.42
CA GLU A 126 4.97 10.90 -13.65
C GLU A 126 3.52 10.96 -14.08
N ASN A 127 3.08 12.14 -14.52
CA ASN A 127 1.77 12.23 -15.14
C ASN A 127 1.75 11.32 -16.39
N PRO A 128 0.62 10.67 -16.72
CA PRO A 128 0.47 9.91 -17.95
C PRO A 128 0.94 10.58 -19.26
N THR A 129 1.15 11.90 -19.30
CA THR A 129 1.73 12.57 -20.47
C THR A 129 3.26 12.54 -20.54
N GLY A 130 3.96 11.95 -19.56
CA GLY A 130 5.43 12.02 -19.45
C GLY A 130 5.93 13.34 -18.85
N ASN A 131 5.04 14.15 -18.27
CA ASN A 131 5.41 15.32 -17.47
C ASN A 131 5.76 14.89 -16.03
N THR A 132 6.55 15.72 -15.35
CA THR A 132 6.82 15.60 -13.91
C THR A 132 5.50 15.59 -13.13
N GLY A 133 5.12 14.45 -12.57
CA GLY A 133 4.10 14.33 -11.52
C GLY A 133 4.80 14.46 -10.17
N SER A 134 4.10 14.98 -9.16
CA SER A 134 4.66 15.09 -7.80
C SER A 134 3.96 14.07 -6.90
N ALA A 135 4.66 13.01 -6.52
CA ALA A 135 4.17 11.98 -5.63
C ALA A 135 5.34 11.28 -4.90
N VAL A 136 5.77 11.84 -3.77
CA VAL A 136 6.95 11.39 -3.02
C VAL A 136 6.88 9.93 -2.53
N GLN A 137 5.70 9.43 -2.18
CA GLN A 137 5.46 8.01 -1.88
C GLN A 137 4.48 7.40 -2.88
N GLY A 138 4.53 7.81 -4.15
CA GLY A 138 3.46 7.54 -5.10
C GLY A 138 3.25 6.08 -5.51
N VAL A 139 4.17 5.17 -5.19
CA VAL A 139 4.01 3.74 -5.44
C VAL A 139 4.56 2.91 -4.27
N LEU A 140 3.82 1.87 -3.90
CA LEU A 140 4.18 0.91 -2.86
C LEU A 140 3.92 -0.51 -3.33
N ILE A 141 4.83 -1.43 -3.05
CA ILE A 141 4.65 -2.85 -3.36
C ILE A 141 4.60 -3.64 -2.06
N THR A 142 3.62 -4.51 -1.92
CA THR A 142 3.55 -5.51 -0.85
C THR A 142 3.42 -6.90 -1.47
N LYS A 143 3.97 -7.92 -0.81
CA LYS A 143 3.73 -9.32 -1.20
C LYS A 143 2.39 -9.78 -0.65
N HIS A 144 1.68 -10.65 -1.37
CA HIS A 144 0.48 -11.27 -0.83
C HIS A 144 0.83 -12.13 0.41
N PRO A 145 0.05 -12.06 1.52
CA PRO A 145 0.43 -12.68 2.78
C PRO A 145 0.71 -14.19 2.75
N LEU A 146 0.02 -14.93 1.87
CA LEU A 146 0.10 -16.40 1.76
C LEU A 146 0.27 -16.92 0.32
N ASN A 147 0.55 -16.05 -0.66
CA ASN A 147 0.78 -16.46 -2.04
C ASN A 147 2.13 -15.90 -2.47
N ASP A 148 3.11 -16.78 -2.62
CA ASP A 148 4.48 -16.35 -2.90
C ASP A 148 4.68 -15.77 -4.30
N ASN A 149 3.67 -15.88 -5.16
CA ASN A 149 3.70 -15.38 -6.53
C ASN A 149 3.09 -13.99 -6.69
N ASP A 150 2.19 -13.58 -5.80
CA ASP A 150 1.39 -12.37 -6.00
C ASP A 150 1.98 -11.18 -5.26
N TYR A 151 2.08 -10.06 -5.96
CA TYR A 151 2.54 -8.77 -5.45
C TYR A 151 1.47 -7.73 -5.72
N TYR A 152 1.06 -7.03 -4.67
CA TYR A 152 0.13 -5.92 -4.75
C TYR A 152 0.92 -4.64 -4.95
N ILE A 153 0.54 -3.90 -5.98
CA ILE A 153 1.15 -2.62 -6.36
C ILE A 153 0.11 -1.54 -6.12
N PHE A 154 0.37 -0.66 -5.16
CA PHE A 154 -0.49 0.46 -4.81
C PHE A 154 0.05 1.73 -5.42
N THR A 155 -0.84 2.55 -5.97
CA THR A 155 -0.50 3.85 -6.54
C THR A 155 -1.38 4.94 -5.94
N THR A 156 -0.78 6.08 -5.63
CA THR A 156 -1.48 7.27 -5.13
C THR A 156 -1.66 8.31 -6.21
N ASP A 157 -2.37 9.38 -5.86
CA ASP A 157 -2.46 10.58 -6.69
C ASP A 157 -1.21 11.45 -6.58
N ASP A 158 -1.11 12.41 -7.48
CA ASP A 158 -0.01 13.37 -7.54
C ASP A 158 -0.48 14.81 -7.22
N ALA A 159 0.34 15.61 -6.54
CA ALA A 159 -0.02 16.98 -6.14
C ALA A 159 -0.18 17.95 -7.33
N ILE A 160 0.53 17.71 -8.44
CA ILE A 160 0.47 18.59 -9.62
C ILE A 160 -0.81 18.36 -10.41
N GLY A 161 -1.24 17.12 -10.64
CA GLY A 161 -2.53 16.78 -11.23
C GLY A 161 -3.69 17.28 -10.36
N GLY A 162 -3.57 17.13 -9.05
CA GLY A 162 -4.57 17.56 -8.07
C GLY A 162 -4.94 19.04 -8.15
N ILE A 163 -3.98 19.92 -8.45
CA ILE A 163 -4.25 21.37 -8.57
C ILE A 163 -5.21 21.71 -9.72
N ASN A 164 -5.22 20.88 -10.76
CA ASN A 164 -6.05 21.05 -11.95
C ASN A 164 -7.35 20.23 -11.88
N GLY A 165 -7.65 19.66 -10.71
CA GLY A 165 -8.81 18.80 -10.50
C GLY A 165 -8.68 17.41 -11.13
N ILE A 166 -7.47 17.01 -11.54
CA ILE A 166 -7.20 15.68 -12.09
C ILE A 166 -6.92 14.72 -10.94
N THR A 167 -7.67 13.62 -10.87
CA THR A 167 -7.49 12.57 -9.86
C THR A 167 -7.59 11.19 -10.49
N TYR A 168 -6.55 10.39 -10.28
CA TYR A 168 -6.55 8.95 -10.50
C TYR A 168 -6.99 8.17 -9.26
N GLY A 169 -6.99 8.82 -8.09
CA GLY A 169 -7.37 8.25 -6.81
C GLY A 169 -6.31 7.30 -6.25
N PHE A 170 -6.69 6.54 -5.23
CA PHE A 170 -5.90 5.42 -4.76
C PHE A 170 -6.23 4.17 -5.60
N ASN A 171 -5.22 3.49 -6.12
CA ASN A 171 -5.42 2.31 -6.95
C ASN A 171 -4.55 1.14 -6.49
N TYR A 172 -4.93 -0.06 -6.89
CA TYR A 172 -4.08 -1.23 -6.78
C TYR A 172 -4.10 -2.09 -8.05
N SER A 173 -2.99 -2.78 -8.30
CA SER A 173 -2.83 -3.84 -9.30
C SER A 173 -2.21 -5.05 -8.63
N ILE A 174 -2.43 -6.23 -9.19
CA ILE A 174 -1.81 -7.48 -8.75
C ILE A 174 -0.89 -7.97 -9.86
N TYR A 175 0.40 -8.07 -9.56
CA TYR A 175 1.38 -8.75 -10.39
C TYR A 175 1.55 -10.20 -9.92
N SER A 176 1.50 -11.15 -10.84
CA SER A 176 1.79 -12.56 -10.58
C SER A 176 3.12 -12.94 -11.22
N LYS A 177 4.10 -13.34 -10.39
CA LYS A 177 5.41 -13.83 -10.86
C LYS A 177 5.32 -15.19 -11.56
N ALA A 178 4.23 -15.93 -11.34
CA ALA A 178 4.06 -17.28 -11.89
C ALA A 178 3.88 -17.26 -13.41
N ASP A 179 3.26 -16.21 -13.94
CA ASP A 179 2.93 -16.05 -15.35
C ASP A 179 3.39 -14.71 -15.94
N ASP A 180 4.09 -13.89 -15.16
CA ASP A 180 4.58 -12.55 -15.53
C ASP A 180 3.45 -11.63 -16.02
N THR A 181 2.29 -11.69 -15.37
CA THR A 181 1.12 -10.87 -15.70
C THR A 181 0.81 -9.83 -14.63
N CYS A 182 0.23 -8.70 -15.04
CA CYS A 182 -0.25 -7.68 -14.12
C CYS A 182 -1.71 -7.34 -14.43
N SER A 183 -2.56 -7.32 -13.39
CA SER A 183 -3.95 -6.89 -13.53
C SER A 183 -4.05 -5.42 -13.92
N ALA A 184 -5.18 -5.05 -14.55
CA ALA A 184 -5.51 -3.64 -14.73
C ALA A 184 -5.63 -2.94 -13.36
N PRO A 185 -5.23 -1.66 -13.26
CA PRO A 185 -5.36 -0.89 -12.02
C PRO A 185 -6.83 -0.73 -11.64
N GLN A 186 -7.14 -1.03 -10.39
CA GLN A 186 -8.47 -0.88 -9.80
C GLN A 186 -8.46 0.29 -8.82
N ARG A 187 -9.34 1.27 -9.05
CA ARG A 187 -9.54 2.39 -8.12
C ARG A 187 -10.26 1.91 -6.87
N ILE A 188 -9.74 2.28 -5.70
CA ILE A 188 -10.34 1.99 -4.40
C ILE A 188 -10.77 3.30 -3.74
N GLY A 189 -12.03 3.35 -3.32
CA GLY A 189 -12.62 4.54 -2.73
C GLY A 189 -12.99 5.63 -3.74
N ALA A 190 -13.82 6.56 -3.29
CA ALA A 190 -14.34 7.69 -4.08
C ALA A 190 -13.68 9.01 -3.66
N PHE A 191 -12.38 8.98 -3.37
CA PHE A 191 -11.61 10.14 -2.94
C PHE A 191 -10.35 10.32 -3.80
N ARG A 192 -9.70 11.46 -3.61
CA ARG A 192 -8.34 11.72 -4.11
C ARG A 192 -7.36 11.41 -2.98
N ALA A 193 -6.35 10.59 -3.26
CA ALA A 193 -5.27 10.37 -2.30
C ALA A 193 -4.30 11.56 -2.31
N THR A 194 -3.60 11.78 -1.20
CA THR A 194 -2.35 12.54 -1.22
C THR A 194 -1.25 11.73 -1.89
N GLU A 195 -0.02 12.24 -1.87
CA GLU A 195 1.18 11.50 -2.27
C GLU A 195 1.61 10.44 -1.25
N GLN A 196 0.83 10.23 -0.18
CA GLN A 196 1.21 9.40 0.96
C GLN A 196 0.59 8.02 0.86
N VAL A 197 1.43 7.00 0.93
CA VAL A 197 1.04 5.63 1.20
C VAL A 197 2.13 4.95 2.03
N SER A 198 1.72 4.08 2.93
CA SER A 198 2.63 3.22 3.68
C SER A 198 1.92 1.95 4.09
N ALA A 199 2.68 0.92 4.47
CA ALA A 199 2.12 -0.33 4.95
C ALA A 199 2.82 -0.84 6.21
N THR A 200 2.09 -1.61 7.00
CA THR A 200 2.61 -2.29 8.19
C THR A 200 1.86 -3.59 8.42
N PHE A 201 2.46 -4.50 9.19
CA PHE A 201 1.77 -5.73 9.57
C PHE A 201 0.59 -5.45 10.50
N HIS A 202 -0.48 -6.19 10.27
CA HIS A 202 -1.52 -6.39 11.27
C HIS A 202 -0.94 -7.12 12.49
N LYS A 203 -1.58 -6.98 13.65
CA LYS A 203 -1.14 -7.58 14.93
C LYS A 203 -0.97 -9.10 14.87
N ASN A 204 -1.67 -9.78 13.97
CA ASN A 204 -1.53 -11.23 13.75
C ASN A 204 -0.21 -11.61 13.05
N GLY A 205 0.57 -10.64 12.59
CA GLY A 205 1.85 -10.83 11.91
C GLY A 205 1.74 -11.46 10.52
N LEU A 206 0.54 -11.48 9.93
CA LEU A 206 0.29 -12.04 8.61
C LEU A 206 -0.33 -11.00 7.67
N ASP A 207 -1.48 -10.45 8.07
CA ASP A 207 -2.18 -9.49 7.22
C ASP A 207 -1.45 -8.16 7.21
N ILE A 208 -1.73 -7.34 6.21
CA ILE A 208 -1.00 -6.10 5.98
C ILE A 208 -2.00 -4.94 5.97
N TRP A 209 -1.79 -3.97 6.84
CA TRP A 209 -2.45 -2.67 6.73
C TRP A 209 -1.76 -1.85 5.66
N VAL A 210 -2.53 -1.33 4.71
CA VAL A 210 -2.10 -0.36 3.70
C VAL A 210 -2.86 0.92 3.94
N VAL A 211 -2.15 2.03 4.13
CA VAL A 211 -2.73 3.29 4.57
C VAL A 211 -2.39 4.39 3.59
N THR A 212 -3.37 5.21 3.25
CA THR A 212 -3.21 6.45 2.47
C THR A 212 -3.98 7.59 3.12
N HIS A 213 -3.63 8.84 2.80
CA HIS A 213 -4.30 10.04 3.31
C HIS A 213 -5.25 10.60 2.24
N GLU A 214 -6.46 10.93 2.64
CA GLU A 214 -7.41 11.64 1.79
C GLU A 214 -6.94 13.07 1.50
N ALA A 215 -7.27 13.57 0.31
CA ALA A 215 -7.24 14.97 -0.05
C ALA A 215 -8.54 15.35 -0.75
N ILE A 216 -8.96 16.60 -0.58
CA ILE A 216 -10.15 17.15 -1.24
C ILE A 216 -9.76 18.43 -1.97
N ILE A 217 -10.18 18.53 -3.23
CA ILE A 217 -9.98 19.73 -4.05
C ILE A 217 -10.78 20.89 -3.46
N ASP A 218 -10.09 22.02 -3.26
CA ASP A 218 -10.65 23.26 -2.70
C ASP A 218 -11.27 23.10 -1.29
N ALA A 219 -10.90 22.05 -0.55
CA ALA A 219 -11.33 21.84 0.84
C ALA A 219 -10.19 21.24 1.69
N ALA A 220 -10.50 20.91 2.94
CA ALA A 220 -9.57 20.25 3.85
C ALA A 220 -10.17 18.96 4.41
N THR A 221 -9.33 17.95 4.57
CA THR A 221 -9.64 16.67 5.23
C THR A 221 -8.46 16.23 6.07
N LYS A 222 -8.70 15.34 7.01
CA LYS A 222 -7.71 14.74 7.91
C LYS A 222 -7.84 13.21 7.95
N ASN A 223 -8.50 12.66 6.94
CA ASN A 223 -8.92 11.27 6.94
C ASN A 223 -7.83 10.37 6.38
N TYR A 224 -7.32 9.44 7.19
CA TYR A 224 -6.59 8.29 6.69
C TYR A 224 -7.54 7.16 6.33
N HIS A 225 -7.26 6.49 5.21
CA HIS A 225 -7.97 5.29 4.77
C HIS A 225 -7.04 4.10 4.91
N SER A 226 -7.41 3.16 5.77
CA SER A 226 -6.64 1.93 6.03
C SER A 226 -7.34 0.71 5.45
N TYR A 227 -6.68 0.02 4.55
CA TYR A 227 -7.15 -1.20 3.89
C TYR A 227 -6.41 -2.40 4.46
N LEU A 228 -7.12 -3.51 4.68
CA LEU A 228 -6.52 -4.74 5.15
C LEU A 228 -6.29 -5.67 3.96
N LEU A 229 -5.04 -6.00 3.68
CA LEU A 229 -4.66 -7.06 2.76
C LEU A 229 -4.56 -8.37 3.54
N GLU A 230 -5.54 -9.23 3.30
CA GLU A 230 -5.65 -10.55 3.90
C GLU A 230 -5.21 -11.62 2.89
N CYS A 231 -5.12 -12.85 3.36
CA CYS A 231 -4.93 -14.04 2.52
C CYS A 231 -6.00 -14.26 1.42
N SER A 232 -7.20 -13.68 1.58
CA SER A 232 -8.25 -13.70 0.56
C SER A 232 -8.14 -12.53 -0.43
N GLY A 233 -7.09 -11.72 -0.30
CA GLY A 233 -6.87 -10.49 -1.05
C GLY A 233 -7.22 -9.24 -0.25
N LEU A 234 -7.21 -8.11 -0.96
CA LEU A 234 -7.43 -6.79 -0.37
C LEU A 234 -8.90 -6.55 -0.03
N ASN A 235 -9.20 -6.24 1.23
CA ASN A 235 -10.48 -5.69 1.63
C ASN A 235 -10.57 -4.22 1.21
N THR A 236 -11.39 -3.93 0.20
CA THR A 236 -11.55 -2.60 -0.40
C THR A 236 -12.44 -1.65 0.41
N THR A 237 -13.01 -2.10 1.54
CA THR A 237 -13.71 -1.23 2.49
C THR A 237 -12.74 -0.78 3.58
N PRO A 238 -12.35 0.51 3.63
CA PRO A 238 -11.33 0.96 4.56
C PRO A 238 -11.88 1.17 5.96
N VAL A 239 -11.01 1.04 6.96
CA VAL A 239 -11.16 1.71 8.25
C VAL A 239 -10.75 3.17 8.08
N VAL A 240 -11.63 4.11 8.42
CA VAL A 240 -11.38 5.55 8.25
C VAL A 240 -10.96 6.20 9.59
N SER A 241 -9.74 6.73 9.56
CA SER A 241 -8.96 7.53 10.52
C SER A 241 -9.18 9.03 10.53
N ASP A 242 -9.78 9.72 11.51
CA ASP A 242 -9.80 11.21 11.48
C ASP A 242 -8.66 11.87 12.29
N VAL A 243 -7.56 11.14 12.53
CA VAL A 243 -6.44 11.57 13.38
C VAL A 243 -5.28 12.21 12.60
N GLY A 244 -5.41 12.34 11.28
CA GLY A 244 -4.45 13.03 10.44
C GLY A 244 -4.39 14.53 10.66
N PHE A 245 -3.45 15.17 9.96
CA PHE A 245 -3.42 16.62 9.85
C PHE A 245 -4.32 17.08 8.69
N ASN A 246 -4.81 18.32 8.74
CA ASN A 246 -5.63 18.87 7.65
C ASN A 246 -4.80 19.02 6.37
N VAL A 247 -5.06 18.19 5.37
CA VAL A 247 -4.51 18.30 4.02
C VAL A 247 -5.30 19.30 3.19
N ARG A 248 -4.60 20.11 2.40
CA ARG A 248 -5.20 21.01 1.40
C ARG A 248 -4.53 20.80 0.05
N SER A 249 -5.29 20.36 -0.95
CA SER A 249 -4.74 20.08 -2.28
C SER A 249 -4.45 21.33 -3.12
N ARG A 250 -4.96 22.48 -2.68
CA ARG A 250 -4.74 23.77 -3.31
C ARG A 250 -4.54 24.82 -2.24
N THR A 251 -3.30 25.21 -2.02
CA THR A 251 -2.98 26.42 -1.27
C THR A 251 -3.09 27.63 -2.20
N GLN A 252 -4.22 28.34 -2.09
CA GLN A 252 -4.27 29.73 -2.52
C GLN A 252 -3.54 30.56 -1.48
N PHE A 253 -2.51 31.29 -1.91
CA PHE A 253 -1.85 32.29 -1.07
C PHE A 253 -1.85 33.63 -1.78
N THR A 254 -1.82 34.69 -0.97
CA THR A 254 -1.66 36.04 -1.48
C THR A 254 -0.17 36.29 -1.65
N ASN A 255 0.30 36.53 -2.87
CA ASN A 255 1.69 36.88 -3.09
C ASN A 255 2.02 38.28 -2.51
N TRP A 256 3.30 38.64 -2.52
CA TRP A 256 3.78 39.94 -2.02
C TRP A 256 3.11 41.17 -2.66
N ALA A 257 2.47 40.99 -3.82
CA ALA A 257 1.73 42.03 -4.55
C ALA A 257 0.21 42.00 -4.30
N GLY A 258 -0.29 41.20 -3.37
CA GLY A 258 -1.72 41.13 -3.04
C GLY A 258 -2.55 40.23 -3.96
N ASN A 259 -1.94 39.56 -4.93
CA ASN A 259 -2.66 38.70 -5.88
C ASN A 259 -2.85 37.29 -5.30
N LEU A 260 -4.04 36.72 -5.48
CA LEU A 260 -4.26 35.29 -5.22
C LEU A 260 -3.50 34.47 -6.25
N VAL A 261 -2.61 33.60 -5.77
CA VAL A 261 -1.83 32.67 -6.59
C VAL A 261 -2.12 31.25 -6.12
N ASN A 262 -2.32 30.35 -7.08
CA ASN A 262 -2.34 28.91 -6.81
C ASN A 262 -0.91 28.40 -6.94
N ALA A 263 -0.35 27.77 -5.90
CA ALA A 263 0.93 27.07 -6.02
C ALA A 263 0.92 25.71 -5.34
N SER A 264 1.68 24.79 -5.92
CA SER A 264 2.03 23.49 -5.35
C SER A 264 3.04 23.59 -4.22
N GLU A 265 3.79 24.70 -4.13
CA GLU A 265 4.89 24.88 -3.16
C GLU A 265 4.44 24.85 -1.69
N PHE A 266 3.14 25.04 -1.41
CA PHE A 266 2.58 25.02 -0.05
C PHE A 266 1.55 23.89 0.17
N SER A 267 1.39 22.97 -0.79
CA SER A 267 0.58 21.77 -0.56
C SER A 267 1.26 20.92 0.51
N ASN A 268 0.53 20.57 1.57
CA ASN A 268 1.00 19.67 2.62
C ASN A 268 0.66 18.20 2.33
N GLU A 269 0.39 17.88 1.07
CA GLU A 269 0.21 16.50 0.59
C GLU A 269 1.50 15.69 0.59
N ARG A 270 2.63 16.39 0.70
CA ARG A 270 3.97 15.83 0.81
C ARG A 270 4.25 15.49 2.27
N GLY A 271 4.21 14.21 2.59
CA GLY A 271 4.50 13.72 3.94
C GLY A 271 4.84 12.24 3.93
N ALA A 272 5.19 11.71 5.09
CA ALA A 272 5.36 10.28 5.31
C ALA A 272 4.37 9.80 6.37
N ILE A 273 3.92 8.55 6.25
CA ILE A 273 3.13 7.88 7.28
C ILE A 273 4.08 7.03 8.12
N GLU A 274 4.10 7.29 9.43
CA GLU A 274 4.84 6.51 10.42
C GLU A 274 3.86 5.69 11.26
N PHE A 275 4.14 4.41 11.43
CA PHE A 275 3.34 3.52 12.27
C PHE A 275 3.96 3.38 13.66
N GLN A 276 3.14 3.54 14.70
CA GLN A 276 3.54 3.27 16.07
C GLN A 276 2.77 2.07 16.62
N GLN A 277 3.50 1.13 17.23
CA GLN A 277 2.87 -0.02 17.87
C GLN A 277 2.09 0.43 19.09
N ASN A 278 0.82 0.02 19.17
CA ASN A 278 -0.01 0.24 20.36
C ASN A 278 -0.54 -1.11 20.89
N ALA A 279 0.02 -1.57 22.01
CA ALA A 279 -0.32 -2.86 22.60
C ALA A 279 -1.78 -2.98 23.06
N THR A 280 -2.50 -1.86 23.20
CA THR A 280 -3.90 -1.83 23.66
C THR A 280 -4.93 -1.94 22.53
N LEU A 281 -4.52 -1.79 21.27
CA LEU A 281 -5.40 -2.01 20.13
C LEU A 281 -5.43 -3.52 19.79
N GLU A 282 -6.64 -4.09 19.78
CA GLU A 282 -6.83 -5.54 19.64
C GLU A 282 -6.82 -5.99 18.17
N THR A 283 -7.49 -5.26 17.26
CA THR A 283 -7.70 -5.69 15.86
C THR A 283 -7.77 -4.54 14.85
N THR A 284 -7.65 -3.28 15.28
CA THR A 284 -7.93 -2.14 14.41
C THR A 284 -6.76 -1.18 14.42
N ILE A 285 -6.31 -0.81 13.23
CA ILE A 285 -5.42 0.33 13.07
C ILE A 285 -6.22 1.62 13.32
N LYS A 286 -5.66 2.51 14.13
CA LYS A 286 -6.05 3.92 14.14
C LYS A 286 -4.94 4.63 13.39
N ALA A 287 -5.12 4.75 12.08
CA ALA A 287 -4.22 5.52 11.22
C ALA A 287 -4.66 6.96 11.26
#